data_AF-D5BEI5-F1
#
_entry.id   AF-D5BEI5-F1
#
_cell.length_a   1.000
_cell.length_b   1.000
_cell.length_c   1.000
_cell.angle_alpha   90.00
_cell.angle_beta   90.00
_cell.angle_gamma   90.00
#
_symmetry.space_group_name_H-M   'P 1'
#
loop_
_entity.id
_entity.type
_entity.pdbx_description
1 polymer ?
#
loop_
_entity_poly.entity_id
_entity_poly.type
_entity_poly.pdbx_seq_one_letter_code
_entity_poly.pdbx_strand_id
1 'polypeptide(L)'
;MKNILLILTFLITSITTAQSLDDLDDYDVDAFYKKEELEDDTLDEDGNEIEFIFVKTGTDLKTGKFEIELADGPGDLYEIKGTDFFVKLKGYYGYAGFGEDCILEITGSYFNKKGTIYKLD
;
A
#
# COMPACT_ATOMS: atom_id res chain seq x y z
N MET A 1 35.88 28.03 -17.96
CA MET A 1 35.14 27.25 -18.97
C MET A 1 33.65 27.34 -18.63
N LYS A 2 32.82 27.52 -19.65
CA LYS A 2 31.39 27.88 -19.55
C LYS A 2 30.57 26.91 -18.69
N ASN A 3 29.74 27.51 -17.83
CA ASN A 3 28.62 26.92 -17.10
C ASN A 3 27.63 26.24 -18.06
N ILE A 4 27.17 25.03 -17.73
CA ILE A 4 25.82 24.55 -18.06
C ILE A 4 25.33 23.72 -16.86
N LEU A 5 24.56 24.36 -15.98
CA LEU A 5 23.75 23.68 -14.98
C LEU A 5 22.40 23.38 -15.66
N LEU A 6 22.16 22.12 -15.99
CA LEU A 6 20.91 21.67 -16.60
C LEU A 6 19.88 21.44 -15.48
N ILE A 7 18.98 22.40 -15.26
CA ILE A 7 17.84 22.23 -14.35
C ILE A 7 16.73 21.53 -15.15
N LEU A 8 16.62 20.22 -14.98
CA LEU A 8 15.51 19.44 -15.51
C LEU A 8 14.26 19.75 -14.67
N THR A 9 13.37 20.59 -15.20
CA THR A 9 12.13 20.97 -14.53
C THR A 9 11.06 19.96 -14.94
N PHE A 10 10.75 19.01 -14.07
CA PHE A 10 9.65 18.06 -14.28
C PHE A 10 8.34 18.79 -13.95
N LEU A 11 7.64 19.26 -14.99
CA LEU A 11 6.35 19.92 -14.86
C LEU A 11 5.28 18.83 -14.71
N ILE A 12 4.91 18.50 -13.47
CA ILE A 12 3.79 17.60 -13.19
C ILE A 12 2.50 18.42 -13.43
N THR A 13 1.90 18.26 -14.60
CA THR A 13 0.54 18.74 -14.86
C THR A 13 -0.43 17.76 -14.22
N SER A 14 -0.94 18.08 -13.03
CA SER A 14 -2.02 17.31 -12.41
C SER A 14 -3.32 17.54 -13.19
N ILE A 15 -3.76 16.54 -13.94
CA ILE A 15 -5.11 16.48 -14.50
C ILE A 15 -6.00 16.04 -13.34
N THR A 16 -6.76 16.96 -12.74
CA THR A 16 -7.72 16.61 -11.69
C THR A 16 -9.04 16.19 -12.33
N THR A 17 -9.26 14.90 -12.55
CA THR A 17 -10.61 14.35 -12.72
C THR A 17 -11.20 14.11 -11.34
N ALA A 18 -12.20 14.91 -10.96
CA ALA A 18 -12.99 14.65 -9.77
C ALA A 18 -14.00 13.52 -10.08
N GLN A 19 -13.53 12.28 -10.09
CA GLN A 19 -14.43 11.13 -10.01
C GLN A 19 -14.94 10.98 -8.58
N SER A 20 -16.23 10.70 -8.42
CA SER A 20 -16.78 10.32 -7.12
C SER A 20 -16.27 8.92 -6.79
N LEU A 21 -15.79 8.70 -5.56
CA LEU A 21 -15.35 7.36 -5.14
C LEU A 21 -16.52 6.37 -5.13
N ASP A 22 -17.75 6.86 -4.95
CA ASP A 22 -18.96 6.03 -4.92
C ASP A 22 -19.26 5.31 -6.25
N ASP A 23 -18.61 5.75 -7.34
CA ASP A 23 -18.79 5.15 -8.68
C ASP A 23 -17.70 4.10 -9.00
N LEU A 24 -16.70 3.93 -8.13
CA LEU A 24 -15.57 3.01 -8.33
C LEU A 24 -15.80 1.67 -7.63
N ASP A 25 -15.17 0.61 -8.14
CA ASP A 25 -15.13 -0.69 -7.46
C ASP A 25 -14.35 -0.56 -6.14
N ASP A 26 -14.99 -0.90 -5.03
CA ASP A 26 -14.43 -0.75 -3.68
C ASP A 26 -14.27 -2.08 -2.92
N TYR A 27 -13.25 -2.11 -2.07
CA TYR A 27 -12.85 -3.29 -1.31
C TYR A 27 -12.46 -2.91 0.12
N ASP A 28 -13.20 -3.46 1.08
CA ASP A 28 -12.89 -3.28 2.50
C ASP A 28 -11.57 -3.96 2.88
N VAL A 29 -10.74 -3.28 3.67
CA VAL A 29 -9.52 -3.84 4.25
C VAL A 29 -9.86 -4.65 5.51
N ASP A 30 -9.39 -5.90 5.56
CA ASP A 30 -9.48 -6.76 6.73
C ASP A 30 -8.40 -6.43 7.77
N ALA A 31 -7.16 -6.30 7.30
CA ALA A 31 -6.02 -6.00 8.13
C ALA A 31 -4.91 -5.33 7.34
N PHE A 32 -4.21 -4.41 8.00
CA PHE A 32 -2.95 -3.88 7.54
C PHE A 32 -1.80 -4.65 8.20
N TYR A 33 -0.72 -4.84 7.47
CA TYR A 33 0.51 -5.44 7.95
C TYR A 33 1.67 -4.52 7.60
N LYS A 34 2.70 -4.52 8.44
CA LYS A 34 4.00 -3.94 8.13
C LYS A 34 5.01 -5.07 7.97
N LYS A 35 5.76 -5.06 6.88
CA LYS A 35 6.92 -5.94 6.70
C LYS A 35 8.02 -5.42 7.62
N GLU A 36 8.53 -6.30 8.47
CA GLU A 36 9.70 -6.03 9.30
C GLU A 36 10.80 -7.00 8.88
N GLU A 37 11.96 -6.48 8.54
CA GLU A 37 13.14 -7.29 8.25
C GLU A 37 13.79 -7.74 9.57
N LEU A 38 14.33 -8.95 9.56
CA LEU A 38 14.90 -9.60 10.73
C LEU A 38 16.43 -9.52 10.67
N GLU A 39 17.06 -9.77 11.82
CA GLU A 39 18.51 -9.94 11.85
C GLU A 39 18.90 -11.25 11.14
N ASP A 40 20.12 -11.27 10.58
CA ASP A 40 20.71 -12.47 9.99
C ASP A 40 20.67 -13.65 10.98
N ASP A 41 20.53 -14.87 10.46
CA ASP A 41 20.40 -16.11 11.24
C ASP A 41 19.13 -16.23 12.11
N THR A 42 18.10 -15.40 11.88
CA THR A 42 16.78 -15.57 12.54
C THR A 42 16.07 -16.82 12.00
N LEU A 43 15.60 -17.69 12.90
CA LEU A 43 14.93 -18.95 12.54
C LEU A 43 13.42 -18.93 12.86
N ASP A 44 12.64 -19.64 12.05
CA ASP A 44 11.23 -19.96 12.32
C ASP A 44 11.07 -21.10 13.36
N GLU A 45 9.82 -21.50 13.63
CA GLU A 45 9.51 -22.56 14.60
C GLU A 45 10.01 -23.96 14.21
N ASP A 46 10.28 -24.17 12.92
CA ASP A 46 10.82 -25.41 12.36
C ASP A 46 12.35 -25.38 12.24
N GLY A 47 12.99 -24.24 12.56
CA GLY A 47 14.43 -24.04 12.48
C GLY A 47 14.94 -23.63 11.10
N ASN A 48 14.07 -23.15 10.20
CA ASN A 48 14.48 -22.59 8.91
C ASN A 48 14.80 -21.10 9.05
N GLU A 49 15.81 -20.63 8.33
CA GLU A 49 16.13 -19.20 8.26
C GLU A 49 15.00 -18.40 7.60
N ILE A 50 14.68 -17.26 8.21
CA ILE A 50 13.68 -16.30 7.72
C ILE A 50 14.26 -14.89 7.75
N GLU A 51 13.97 -14.12 6.69
CA GLU A 51 14.52 -12.77 6.52
C GLU A 51 13.53 -11.67 6.94
N PHE A 52 12.23 -11.98 7.01
CA PHE A 52 11.21 -11.00 7.34
C PHE A 52 9.93 -11.64 7.90
N ILE A 53 9.12 -10.83 8.58
CA ILE A 53 7.76 -11.16 9.00
C ILE A 53 6.78 -10.04 8.64
N PHE A 54 5.50 -10.39 8.61
CA PHE A 54 4.40 -9.42 8.49
C PHE A 54 3.71 -9.24 9.84
N VAL A 55 3.86 -8.05 10.43
CA VAL A 55 3.25 -7.71 11.72
C VAL A 55 1.97 -6.95 11.48
N LYS A 56 0.84 -7.46 12.00
CA LYS A 56 -0.45 -6.78 11.90
C LYS A 56 -0.37 -5.42 12.60
N THR A 57 -0.75 -4.36 11.90
CA THR A 57 -0.67 -2.97 12.37
C THR A 57 -1.98 -2.22 12.09
N GLY A 58 -2.13 -1.06 12.71
CA GLY A 58 -3.29 -0.19 12.52
C GLY A 58 -3.20 1.13 13.29
N THR A 59 -2.43 1.20 14.37
CA THR A 59 -2.26 2.43 15.17
C THR A 59 -1.40 3.47 14.49
N ASP A 60 -0.45 3.03 13.67
CA ASP A 60 0.55 3.91 13.03
C ASP A 60 0.02 4.55 11.74
N LEU A 61 -1.19 4.17 11.34
CA LEU A 61 -1.82 4.63 10.11
C LEU A 61 -2.54 5.96 10.32
N LYS A 62 -2.18 6.94 9.49
CA LYS A 62 -2.89 8.22 9.41
C LYS A 62 -4.23 8.03 8.72
N THR A 63 -5.26 8.70 9.24
CA THR A 63 -6.54 8.80 8.54
C THR A 63 -6.45 9.78 7.39
N GLY A 64 -7.15 9.48 6.30
CA GLY A 64 -7.16 10.29 5.10
C GLY A 64 -7.38 9.45 3.86
N LYS A 65 -7.27 10.10 2.70
CA LYS A 65 -7.30 9.47 1.38
C LYS A 65 -5.90 9.56 0.78
N PHE A 66 -5.42 8.46 0.23
CA PHE A 66 -4.08 8.33 -0.31
C PHE A 66 -4.17 7.70 -1.71
N GLU A 67 -3.52 8.31 -2.69
CA GLU A 67 -3.20 7.62 -3.95
C GLU A 67 -2.10 6.61 -3.65
N ILE A 68 -2.36 5.35 -4.02
CA ILE A 68 -1.44 4.24 -3.82
C ILE A 68 -1.38 3.39 -5.09
N GLU A 69 -0.34 2.59 -5.20
CA GLU A 69 -0.22 1.54 -6.22
C GLU A 69 -0.20 0.19 -5.48
N LEU A 70 -1.16 -0.68 -5.79
CA LEU A 70 -1.25 -2.03 -5.24
C LEU A 70 -0.59 -3.03 -6.16
N ALA A 71 0.12 -4.00 -5.61
CA ALA A 71 0.65 -5.13 -6.35
C ALA A 71 0.43 -6.45 -5.62
N ASP A 72 0.51 -7.55 -6.35
CA ASP A 72 0.36 -8.88 -5.78
C ASP A 72 1.53 -9.16 -4.80
N GLY A 73 1.18 -9.48 -3.56
CA GLY A 73 2.12 -9.83 -2.51
C GLY A 73 2.14 -11.33 -2.21
N PRO A 74 2.89 -11.76 -1.18
CA PRO A 74 2.92 -13.16 -0.76
C PRO A 74 1.58 -13.59 -0.17
N GLY A 75 1.13 -14.79 -0.55
CA GLY A 75 -0.11 -15.36 -0.03
C GLY A 75 -1.35 -14.60 -0.51
N ASP A 76 -2.12 -14.08 0.45
CA ASP A 76 -3.35 -13.30 0.22
C ASP A 76 -3.18 -11.79 0.52
N LEU A 77 -1.92 -11.34 0.60
CA LEU A 77 -1.57 -9.95 0.82
C LEU A 77 -1.37 -9.20 -0.49
N TYR A 78 -1.71 -7.92 -0.49
CA TYR A 78 -1.30 -6.96 -1.51
C TYR A 78 -0.27 -6.00 -0.93
N GLU A 79 0.77 -5.71 -1.71
CA GLU A 79 1.80 -4.72 -1.38
C GLU A 79 1.30 -3.31 -1.72
N ILE A 80 1.45 -2.37 -0.79
CA ILE A 80 1.34 -0.94 -1.10
C ILE A 80 2.71 -0.46 -1.55
N LYS A 81 2.90 -0.32 -2.87
CA LYS A 81 4.20 0.02 -3.47
C LYS A 81 4.79 1.30 -2.88
N GLY A 82 6.11 1.29 -2.73
CA GLY A 82 6.86 2.41 -2.16
C GLY A 82 6.74 2.55 -0.64
N THR A 83 6.16 1.54 0.03
CA THR A 83 6.05 1.48 1.49
C THR A 83 6.36 0.08 2.02
N ASP A 84 6.53 -0.05 3.33
CA ASP A 84 6.64 -1.36 3.99
C ASP A 84 5.28 -1.96 4.37
N PHE A 85 4.18 -1.37 3.89
CA PHE A 85 2.83 -1.78 4.27
C PHE A 85 2.20 -2.73 3.25
N PHE A 86 1.46 -3.68 3.80
CA PHE A 86 0.68 -4.67 3.07
C PHE A 86 -0.75 -4.67 3.58
N VAL A 87 -1.68 -5.09 2.74
CA VAL A 87 -3.10 -5.18 3.09
C VAL A 87 -3.66 -6.55 2.76
N LYS A 88 -4.54 -7.02 3.62
CA LYS A 88 -5.44 -8.13 3.35
C LYS A 88 -6.84 -7.57 3.16
N LEU A 89 -7.52 -7.98 2.09
CA LEU A 89 -8.86 -7.48 1.74
C LEU A 89 -9.96 -8.44 2.21
N LYS A 90 -11.12 -7.87 2.54
CA LYS A 90 -12.36 -8.59 2.80
C LYS A 90 -13.05 -8.89 1.48
N GLY A 91 -12.65 -9.99 0.85
CA GLY A 91 -13.23 -10.42 -0.41
C GLY A 91 -12.17 -10.62 -1.48
N TYR A 92 -12.64 -10.95 -2.69
CA TYR A 92 -11.76 -11.20 -3.82
C TYR A 92 -11.58 -9.94 -4.64
N TYR A 93 -10.38 -9.37 -4.61
CA TYR A 93 -9.99 -8.20 -5.39
C TYR A 93 -9.61 -8.56 -6.83
N GLY A 94 -8.94 -9.69 -7.03
CA GLY A 94 -8.41 -10.10 -8.33
C GLY A 94 -6.89 -10.06 -8.34
N TYR A 95 -6.31 -10.00 -9.54
CA TYR A 95 -4.88 -9.83 -9.70
C TYR A 95 -4.59 -8.34 -9.87
N ALA A 96 -3.83 -7.76 -8.94
CA ALA A 96 -3.27 -6.41 -9.09
C ALA A 96 -2.02 -6.42 -9.97
N GLY A 97 -1.45 -7.61 -10.22
CA GLY A 97 -0.26 -7.78 -11.04
C GLY A 97 0.95 -7.08 -10.43
N PHE A 98 1.66 -6.33 -11.26
CA PHE A 98 2.88 -5.61 -10.85
C PHE A 98 2.62 -4.24 -10.23
N GLY A 99 1.39 -3.74 -10.31
CA GLY A 99 1.05 -2.37 -9.96
C GLY A 99 -0.30 -1.97 -10.56
N GLU A 100 -1.20 -1.52 -9.69
CA GLU A 100 -2.51 -0.99 -10.05
C GLU A 100 -2.82 0.24 -9.20
N ASP A 101 -3.12 1.36 -9.88
CA ASP A 101 -3.41 2.64 -9.22
C ASP A 101 -4.75 2.57 -8.50
N CYS A 102 -4.77 3.00 -7.24
CA CYS A 102 -5.93 2.93 -6.36
C CYS A 102 -5.99 4.15 -5.43
N ILE A 103 -7.16 4.37 -4.83
CA ILE A 103 -7.32 5.24 -3.67
C ILE A 103 -7.52 4.38 -2.43
N LEU A 104 -6.65 4.55 -1.43
CA LEU A 104 -6.86 4.03 -0.08
C LEU A 104 -7.46 5.10 0.81
N GLU A 105 -8.66 4.85 1.31
CA GLU A 105 -9.28 5.65 2.36
C GLU A 105 -9.14 4.98 3.72
N ILE A 106 -8.51 5.67 4.68
CA ILE A 106 -8.40 5.24 6.06
C ILE A 106 -9.26 6.15 6.94
N THR A 107 -10.26 5.56 7.60
CA THR A 107 -11.16 6.24 8.52
C THR A 107 -11.07 5.65 9.93
N GLY A 108 -11.77 6.28 10.88
CA GLY A 108 -11.90 5.77 12.25
C GLY A 108 -10.91 6.35 13.26
N SER A 109 -11.02 5.88 14.50
CA SER A 109 -10.25 6.38 15.63
C SER A 109 -8.88 5.70 15.73
N TYR A 110 -8.00 6.19 16.60
CA TYR A 110 -6.66 5.63 16.80
C TYR A 110 -6.66 4.10 17.06
N PHE A 111 -7.66 3.60 17.77
CA PHE A 111 -7.77 2.18 18.14
C PHE A 111 -8.63 1.33 17.20
N ASN A 112 -9.33 1.96 16.25
CA ASN A 112 -10.27 1.28 15.36
C ASN A 112 -10.24 1.95 13.99
N LYS A 113 -9.11 1.75 13.29
CA LYS A 113 -8.94 2.17 11.91
C LYS A 113 -9.64 1.19 10.98
N LYS A 114 -10.26 1.73 9.94
CA LYS A 114 -10.87 0.99 8.84
C LYS A 114 -10.27 1.48 7.54
N GLY A 115 -9.99 0.57 6.63
CA GLY A 115 -9.51 0.88 5.28
C GLY A 115 -10.53 0.46 4.24
N THR A 116 -10.64 1.24 3.18
CA THR A 116 -11.35 0.88 1.95
C THR A 116 -10.47 1.26 0.77
N ILE A 117 -10.33 0.35 -0.20
CA ILE A 117 -9.56 0.54 -1.43
C ILE A 117 -10.53 0.72 -2.58
N TYR A 118 -10.36 1.79 -3.34
CA TYR A 118 -11.12 2.07 -4.56
C TYR A 118 -10.20 1.88 -5.76
N LYS A 119 -10.58 0.99 -6.68
CA LYS A 119 -9.85 0.74 -7.91
C LYS A 119 -10.06 1.90 -8.88
N LEU A 120 -8.97 2.41 -9.46
CA LEU A 120 -9.05 3.44 -10.50
C LEU A 120 -9.08 2.75 -11.87
N ASP A 121 -10.10 3.08 -12.68
CA ASP A 121 -10.25 2.60 -14.07
C ASP A 121 -9.28 3.27 -15.06
#